data_AF-A0A937P7N4-F1
#
_entry.id   AF-A0A937P7N4-F1
#
_cell.length_a   1.000
_cell.length_b   1.000
_cell.length_c   1.000
_cell.angle_alpha   90.00
_cell.angle_beta   90.00
_cell.angle_gamma   90.00
#
_symmetry.space_group_name_H-M   'P 1'
#
loop_
_entity.id
_entity.type
_entity.pdbx_description
1 polymer ?
#
loop_
_entity_poly.entity_id
_entity_poly.type
_entity_poly.pdbx_seq_one_letter_code
_entity_poly.pdbx_strand_id
1 'polypeptide(L)' 'MKEDSLCKKFDRYRKLRNGINYYGEEIDVETVKEAKEEIPEMIKKLEKHLKE' A
#
# COMPACT_ATOMS: atom_id res chain seq x y z
N MET A 1 11.69 -10.32 11.23
CA MET A 1 10.77 -9.27 11.74
C MET A 1 10.72 -7.96 10.93
N LYS A 2 11.32 -7.85 9.72
CA LYS A 2 11.13 -6.67 8.83
C LYS A 2 10.17 -6.92 7.66
N GLU A 3 10.10 -8.14 7.15
CA GLU A 3 9.24 -8.53 6.02
C GLU A 3 7.74 -8.51 6.37
N ASP A 4 7.37 -8.96 7.58
CA ASP A 4 5.98 -8.97 8.05
C ASP A 4 5.30 -7.60 7.99
N SER A 5 6.06 -6.53 8.18
CA SER A 5 5.52 -5.16 8.15
C SER A 5 5.16 -4.74 6.72
N LEU A 6 5.98 -5.11 5.73
CA LEU A 6 5.74 -4.74 4.34
C LEU A 6 4.56 -5.53 3.76
N CYS A 7 4.47 -6.83 4.07
CA CYS A 7 3.34 -7.68 3.68
C CYS A 7 2.00 -7.14 4.20
N LYS A 8 1.95 -6.71 5.48
CA LYS A 8 0.76 -6.09 6.07
C LYS A 8 0.35 -4.80 5.36
N LYS A 9 1.30 -3.96 4.97
CA LYS A 9 1.02 -2.72 4.24
C LYS A 9 0.47 -3.01 2.83
N PHE A 10 1.01 -3.99 2.12
CA PHE A 10 0.46 -4.41 0.83
C PHE A 10 -0.96 -4.96 0.96
N ASP A 11 -1.22 -5.78 1.98
CA ASP A 11 -2.57 -6.30 2.23
C ASP A 11 -3.56 -5.18 2.56
N ARG A 12 -3.13 -4.17 3.32
CA ARG A 12 -3.93 -2.95 3.60
C ARG A 12 -4.34 -2.26 2.31
N TYR A 13 -3.39 -1.96 1.41
CA TYR A 13 -3.71 -1.29 0.15
C TYR A 13 -4.52 -2.15 -0.81
N ARG A 14 -4.32 -3.47 -0.78
CA ARG A 14 -5.16 -4.43 -1.52
C ARG A 14 -6.61 -4.36 -1.06
N LYS A 15 -6.86 -4.33 0.25
CA LYS A 15 -8.19 -4.20 0.84
C LYS A 15 -8.81 -2.86 0.49
N LEU A 16 -8.06 -1.76 0.63
CA LEU A 16 -8.51 -0.41 0.30
C LEU A 16 -8.97 -0.31 -1.15
N ARG A 17 -8.14 -0.77 -2.10
CA ARG A 17 -8.50 -0.82 -3.52
C ARG A 17 -9.74 -1.68 -3.77
N ASN A 18 -9.86 -2.81 -3.08
CA ASN A 18 -11.03 -3.68 -3.22
C ASN A 18 -12.31 -3.04 -2.69
N GLY A 19 -12.23 -2.31 -1.56
CA GLY A 19 -13.31 -1.48 -1.02
C GLY A 19 -13.88 -0.55 -2.07
N ILE A 20 -12.99 0.24 -2.69
CA ILE A 20 -13.37 1.20 -3.74
C ILE A 20 -13.92 0.48 -4.98
N ASN A 21 -13.20 -0.51 -5.51
CA ASN A 21 -13.51 -1.09 -6.82
C ASN A 21 -14.71 -2.04 -6.83
N TYR A 22 -14.91 -2.81 -5.76
CA TYR A 22 -15.93 -3.86 -5.72
C TYR A 22 -17.13 -3.50 -4.86
N TYR A 23 -16.95 -2.61 -3.88
CA TYR A 23 -17.99 -2.26 -2.91
C TYR A 23 -18.42 -0.79 -2.99
N GLY A 24 -17.76 0.02 -3.82
CA GLY A 24 -18.07 1.45 -3.97
C GLY A 24 -17.83 2.22 -2.67
N GLU A 25 -16.95 1.72 -1.79
CA GLU A 25 -16.65 2.38 -0.52
C GLU A 25 -16.02 3.75 -0.77
N GLU A 26 -16.54 4.75 -0.08
CA GLU A 26 -15.90 6.06 -0.02
C GLU A 26 -14.61 5.97 0.77
N ILE A 27 -13.61 6.72 0.31
CA ILE A 27 -12.29 6.79 0.94
C ILE A 27 -12.06 8.22 1.43
N ASP A 28 -11.53 8.32 2.65
CA ASP A 28 -11.17 9.62 3.20
C ASP A 28 -9.95 10.22 2.48
N VAL A 29 -9.96 11.55 2.34
CA VAL A 29 -8.92 12.31 1.66
C VAL A 29 -7.56 12.12 2.35
N GLU A 30 -7.52 12.03 3.68
CA GLU A 30 -6.27 11.78 4.41
C GLU A 30 -5.71 10.39 4.10
N THR A 31 -6.58 9.37 3.97
CA THR A 31 -6.15 8.02 3.56
C THR A 31 -5.51 8.03 2.17
N VAL A 32 -6.04 8.84 1.24
CA VAL A 32 -5.46 9.01 -0.09
C VAL A 32 -4.10 9.71 -0.03
N LYS A 33 -3.95 10.74 0.80
CA LYS A 33 -2.68 11.45 1.00
C LYS A 33 -1.60 10.52 1.56
N GLU A 34 -1.91 9.75 2.60
CA GLU A 34 -1.00 8.77 3.17
C GLU A 34 -0.60 7.70 2.14
N ALA A 35 -1.57 7.17 1.38
CA ALA A 35 -1.31 6.19 0.32
C ALA A 35 -0.36 6.73 -0.75
N LYS A 36 -0.52 8.01 -1.14
CA LYS A 36 0.31 8.67 -2.14
C LYS A 36 1.78 8.79 -1.70
N GLU A 37 2.03 8.92 -0.40
CA GLU A 37 3.39 9.00 0.16
C GLU A 37 3.99 7.60 0.38
N GLU A 38 3.24 6.70 0.99
CA GLU A 38 3.73 5.39 1.41
C GLU A 38 3.97 4.40 0.25
N ILE A 39 3.12 4.38 -0.78
CA ILE A 39 3.22 3.42 -1.89
C ILE A 39 4.55 3.58 -2.65
N PRO A 40 4.97 4.80 -3.07
CA PRO A 40 6.27 5.00 -3.71
C PRO A 40 7.45 4.58 -2.83
N GLU A 41 7.40 4.83 -1.52
CA GLU A 41 8.46 4.39 -0.60
C GLU A 41 8.56 2.86 -0.51
N MET A 42 7.42 2.17 -0.52
CA MET A 42 7.37 0.72 -0.52
C MET A 42 7.96 0.14 -1.81
N ILE A 43 7.63 0.72 -2.97
CA ILE A 43 8.21 0.33 -4.26
C ILE A 43 9.73 0.50 -4.24
N LYS A 44 10.24 1.65 -3.81
CA LYS A 44 11.69 1.91 -3.69
C LYS A 44 12.39 0.90 -2.78
N LYS A 45 11.74 0.43 -1.72
CA LYS A 45 12.30 -0.61 -0.83
C LYS A 45 12.36 -1.96 -1.54
N LEU A 46 11.33 -2.34 -2.29
CA LEU A 46 11.31 -3.58 -3.07
C LEU A 46 12.34 -3.58 -4.21
N GLU A 47 12.49 -2.46 -4.91
CA GLU A 47 13.48 -2.33 -6.00
C GLU A 47 14.91 -2.60 -5.54
N LYS A 48 15.24 -2.36 -4.27
CA LYS A 48 16.55 -2.70 -3.70
C LYS A 48 16.81 -4.21 -3.68
N HIS A 49 15.75 -5.01 -3.55
CA HIS A 49 15.84 -6.47 -3.54
C HIS A 49 15.85 -7.08 -4.97
N LEU A 50 15.53 -6.30 -6.00
CA LEU A 50 15.54 -6.75 -7.40
C LEU A 50 16.90 -6.57 -8.09
N LYS A 51 17.84 -5.86 -7.46
CA LYS A 51 19.19 -5.61 -8.00
C LYS A 51 20.27 -6.56 -7.46
N GLU A 52 19.85 -7.69 -6.90
CA GLU A 52 20.73 -8.79 -6.46
C GLU A 52 20.84 -9.87 -7.55
#